data_AF-A0A8T4MMZ5-F1
#
_entry.id   AF-A0A8T4MMZ5-F1
#
_cell.length_a   1.000
_cell.length_b   1.000
_cell.length_c   1.000
_cell.angle_alpha   90.00
_cell.angle_beta   90.00
_cell.angle_gamma   90.00
#
_symmetry.space_group_name_H-M   'P 1'
#
loop_
_entity.id
_entity.type
_entity.pdbx_description
1 polymer ?
#
loop_
_entity_poly.entity_id
_entity_poly.type
_entity_poly.pdbx_seq_one_letter_code
_entity_poly.pdbx_strand_id
1 'polypeptide(L)'
;MEKKGVLIIGLSILFLLSINLILAQYYAPEQFIEGFIERTKDAIESIFRPIIGGETGDEFLLPKIGFFFLTFILVITALRNTDIFGSNNAALYITSIIVSILSARFIPEVGIIRAMILPYISLFTAIGYLSVPILTVFFVHYRPLTRPLRWAIIGGLGIIYTIYWAGSLYIQGWDFSADVFAALPFLVLFLAFAFDGWIETRFENQRFSGVAQETRRRAVQDWMQQYRLAVENGDERRAREVRRILRRRFGINV
;
A
#
# COMPACT_ATOMS: atom_id res chain seq x y z
N MET A 1 21.89 -11.58 36.50
CA MET A 1 21.21 -10.38 37.03
C MET A 1 21.58 -10.24 38.49
N GLU A 2 22.17 -9.12 38.88
CA GLU A 2 22.46 -8.85 40.29
C GLU A 2 21.16 -8.82 41.11
N LYS A 3 21.19 -9.36 42.33
CA LYS A 3 20.02 -9.39 43.25
C LYS A 3 19.36 -8.01 43.42
N LYS A 4 20.12 -6.94 43.22
CA LYS A 4 19.65 -5.55 43.25
C LYS A 4 18.68 -5.21 42.11
N GLY A 5 18.90 -5.74 40.90
CA GLY A 5 18.04 -5.48 39.74
C GLY A 5 16.65 -6.11 39.90
N VAL A 6 16.58 -7.33 40.42
CA VAL A 6 15.30 -8.00 40.72
C VAL A 6 14.52 -7.24 41.79
N LEU A 7 15.22 -6.72 42.81
CA LEU A 7 14.60 -5.95 43.88
C LEU A 7 14.03 -4.62 43.36
N ILE A 8 14.74 -3.90 42.50
CA ILE A 8 14.28 -2.64 41.88
C ILE A 8 13.06 -2.87 40.98
N ILE A 9 13.08 -3.92 40.16
CA ILE A 9 11.94 -4.28 39.30
C ILE A 9 10.73 -4.64 40.17
N GLY A 10 10.93 -5.46 41.22
CA GLY A 10 9.88 -5.82 42.17
C GLY A 10 9.28 -4.60 42.85
N LEU A 11 10.11 -3.66 43.32
CA LEU A 11 9.66 -2.42 43.97
C LEU A 11 8.91 -1.49 43.01
N SER A 12 9.32 -1.44 41.74
CA SER A 12 8.66 -0.64 40.70
C SER A 12 7.28 -1.20 40.35
N ILE A 13 7.15 -2.52 40.28
CA ILE A 13 5.86 -3.19 40.09
C ILE A 13 4.95 -2.94 41.30
N LEU A 14 5.49 -3.03 42.52
CA LEU A 14 4.76 -2.79 43.76
C LEU A 14 4.26 -1.33 43.85
N PHE A 15 5.07 -0.37 43.39
CA PHE A 15 4.68 1.04 43.30
C PHE A 15 3.60 1.29 42.23
N LEU A 16 3.67 0.64 41.07
CA LEU A 16 2.61 0.75 40.06
C LEU A 16 1.28 0.16 40.54
N LEU A 17 1.33 -0.90 41.36
CA LEU A 17 0.14 -1.48 41.98
C LEU A 17 -0.43 -0.57 43.08
N SER A 18 0.41 0.22 43.78
CA SER A 18 -0.05 1.11 44.85
C SER A 18 -0.77 2.37 44.38
N ILE A 19 -0.59 2.78 43.13
CA ILE A 19 -1.35 3.91 42.53
C ILE A 19 -2.87 3.63 42.57
N ASN A 20 -3.29 2.37 42.40
CA ASN A 20 -4.69 1.99 42.51
C ASN A 20 -5.22 1.98 43.96
N LEU A 21 -4.33 1.86 44.96
CA LEU A 21 -4.70 1.86 46.38
C LEU A 21 -5.09 3.27 46.87
N ILE A 22 -4.47 4.32 46.31
CA ILE A 22 -4.76 5.72 46.68
C ILE A 22 -6.16 6.15 46.22
N LEU A 23 -6.70 5.53 45.16
CA LEU A 23 -8.02 5.83 44.61
C LEU A 23 -9.19 5.15 45.36
N ALA A 24 -8.92 4.29 46.35
CA ALA A 24 -9.91 3.39 46.96
C ALA A 24 -10.38 3.79 48.38
N GLN A 25 -10.09 5.01 48.85
CA GLN A 25 -10.33 5.46 50.23
C GLN A 25 -11.81 5.52 50.71
N TYR A 26 -12.80 5.13 49.90
CA TYR A 26 -14.23 5.33 50.21
C TYR A 26 -15.07 4.06 50.46
N TYR A 27 -14.46 2.86 50.53
CA TYR A 27 -15.19 1.60 50.66
C TYR A 27 -14.86 0.82 51.94
N ALA A 28 -15.85 0.06 52.44
CA ALA A 28 -15.71 -0.79 53.62
C ALA A 28 -14.59 -1.85 53.43
N PRO A 29 -13.85 -2.24 54.49
CA PRO A 29 -12.67 -3.12 54.40
C PRO A 29 -12.91 -4.47 53.73
N GLU A 30 -14.13 -5.02 53.85
CA GLU A 30 -14.51 -6.31 53.26
C GLU A 30 -14.69 -6.22 51.73
N GLN A 31 -15.31 -5.14 51.24
CA GLN A 31 -15.47 -4.87 49.81
C GLN A 31 -14.15 -4.45 49.15
N PHE A 32 -13.19 -3.96 49.94
CA PHE A 32 -11.87 -3.57 49.46
C PHE A 32 -11.05 -4.76 48.99
N ILE A 33 -11.07 -5.88 49.71
CA ILE A 33 -10.26 -7.07 49.35
C ILE A 33 -10.82 -7.72 48.09
N GLU A 34 -12.14 -7.90 48.00
CA GLU A 34 -12.79 -8.46 46.81
C GLU A 34 -12.58 -7.55 45.59
N GLY A 35 -12.80 -6.24 45.74
CA GLY A 35 -12.58 -5.27 44.67
C GLY A 35 -11.10 -5.14 44.26
N PHE A 36 -10.16 -5.31 45.19
CA PHE A 36 -8.73 -5.32 44.89
C PHE A 36 -8.33 -6.57 44.10
N ILE A 37 -8.82 -7.75 44.52
CA ILE A 37 -8.55 -9.01 43.83
C ILE A 37 -9.14 -8.98 42.42
N GLU A 38 -10.37 -8.51 42.25
CA GLU A 38 -11.03 -8.43 40.94
C GLU A 38 -10.33 -7.42 40.02
N ARG A 39 -10.02 -6.21 40.48
CA ARG A 39 -9.29 -5.21 39.68
C ARG A 39 -7.86 -5.63 39.35
N THR A 40 -7.20 -6.34 40.27
CA THR A 40 -5.86 -6.87 40.04
C THR A 40 -5.91 -8.01 39.02
N LYS A 41 -6.91 -8.89 39.14
CA LYS A 41 -7.18 -9.94 38.17
C LYS A 41 -7.48 -9.34 36.80
N ASP A 42 -8.33 -8.32 36.69
CA ASP A 42 -8.66 -7.64 35.44
C ASP A 42 -7.45 -6.90 34.85
N ALA A 43 -6.59 -6.31 35.67
CA ALA A 43 -5.38 -5.64 35.20
C ALA A 43 -4.33 -6.64 34.71
N ILE A 44 -4.12 -7.73 35.45
CA ILE A 44 -3.22 -8.82 35.05
C ILE A 44 -3.78 -9.51 33.81
N GLU A 45 -5.07 -9.81 33.78
CA GLU A 45 -5.74 -10.40 32.64
C GLU A 45 -5.66 -9.45 31.43
N SER A 46 -5.91 -8.16 31.56
CA SER A 46 -5.76 -7.21 30.44
C SER A 46 -4.33 -7.17 29.87
N ILE A 47 -3.29 -7.30 30.70
CA ILE A 47 -1.89 -7.29 30.26
C ILE A 47 -1.48 -8.64 29.67
N PHE A 48 -1.88 -9.74 30.31
CA PHE A 48 -1.36 -11.07 30.01
C PHE A 48 -2.31 -11.91 29.16
N ARG A 49 -3.61 -11.62 29.09
CA ARG A 49 -4.57 -12.32 28.22
C ARG A 49 -4.20 -12.24 26.74
N PRO A 50 -3.68 -11.10 26.22
CA PRO A 50 -3.05 -11.04 24.89
C PRO A 50 -1.91 -12.05 24.69
N ILE A 51 -1.12 -12.33 25.74
CA ILE A 51 0.08 -13.19 25.69
C ILE A 51 -0.28 -14.67 25.93
N ILE A 52 -1.27 -14.93 26.79
CA ILE A 52 -1.71 -16.26 27.23
C ILE A 52 -2.68 -16.90 26.22
N GLY A 53 -3.15 -16.15 25.21
CA GLY A 53 -3.98 -16.69 24.13
C GLY A 53 -5.42 -16.96 24.56
N GLY A 54 -5.96 -16.20 25.51
CA GLY A 54 -7.36 -16.30 25.93
C GLY A 54 -8.27 -15.94 24.75
N GLU A 55 -9.10 -16.89 24.34
CA GLU A 55 -9.94 -16.77 23.15
C GLU A 55 -10.85 -15.53 23.20
N THR A 56 -11.04 -14.95 22.01
CA THR A 56 -12.06 -13.98 21.58
C THR A 56 -11.77 -12.48 21.75
N GLY A 57 -11.56 -11.82 20.60
CA GLY A 57 -12.28 -10.58 20.27
C GLY A 57 -11.45 -9.32 20.00
N ASP A 58 -10.21 -9.24 20.48
CA ASP A 58 -9.44 -8.01 20.34
C ASP A 58 -8.64 -8.04 19.02
N GLU A 59 -9.33 -7.75 17.89
CA GLU A 59 -8.77 -7.57 16.54
C GLU A 59 -7.59 -6.57 16.49
N PHE A 60 -7.32 -5.90 17.61
CA PHE A 60 -6.41 -4.78 17.74
C PHE A 60 -5.13 -5.09 18.52
N LEU A 61 -4.89 -6.34 18.92
CA LEU A 61 -3.67 -6.73 19.65
C LEU A 61 -2.39 -6.37 18.88
N LEU A 62 -2.32 -6.71 17.59
CA LEU A 62 -1.16 -6.43 16.76
C LEU A 62 -0.95 -4.90 16.57
N PRO A 63 -1.97 -4.10 16.23
CA PRO A 63 -1.88 -2.64 16.25
C PRO A 63 -1.46 -2.04 17.60
N LYS A 64 -1.97 -2.54 18.73
CA LYS A 64 -1.61 -2.07 20.09
C LYS A 64 -0.12 -2.31 20.39
N ILE A 65 0.42 -3.46 20.01
CA ILE A 65 1.85 -3.76 20.13
C ILE A 65 2.68 -2.83 19.22
N GLY A 66 2.27 -2.64 17.97
CA GLY A 66 2.93 -1.71 17.06
C GLY A 66 2.95 -0.28 17.60
N PHE A 67 1.83 0.18 18.16
CA PHE A 67 1.72 1.50 18.79
C PHE A 67 2.60 1.62 20.03
N PHE A 68 2.70 0.58 20.85
CA PHE A 68 3.60 0.55 22.00
C PHE A 68 5.05 0.78 21.57
N PHE A 69 5.55 0.05 20.56
CA PHE A 69 6.92 0.24 20.06
C PHE A 69 7.13 1.62 19.45
N LEU A 70 6.16 2.12 18.68
CA LEU A 70 6.23 3.44 18.07
C LEU A 70 6.31 4.54 19.14
N THR A 71 5.46 4.47 20.16
CA THR A 71 5.46 5.42 21.27
C THR A 71 6.75 5.32 22.08
N PHE A 72 7.23 4.10 22.32
CA PHE A 72 8.48 3.87 23.01
C PHE A 72 9.66 4.51 22.28
N ILE A 73 9.74 4.37 20.96
CA ILE A 73 10.78 5.00 20.13
C ILE A 73 10.66 6.53 20.17
N LEU A 74 9.45 7.09 20.12
CA LEU A 74 9.26 8.54 20.19
C LEU A 74 9.65 9.10 21.56
N VAL A 75 9.16 8.48 22.64
CA VAL A 75 9.43 8.90 24.02
C VAL A 75 10.90 8.76 24.35
N ILE A 76 11.54 7.64 23.98
CA ILE A 76 12.95 7.44 24.26
C ILE A 76 13.82 8.43 23.49
N THR A 77 13.49 8.70 22.22
CA THR A 77 14.20 9.70 21.40
C THR A 77 14.03 11.10 21.99
N ALA A 78 12.82 11.46 22.41
CA ALA A 78 12.53 12.74 23.02
C ALA A 78 13.27 12.91 24.36
N LEU A 79 13.19 11.93 25.27
CA LEU A 79 13.82 12.00 26.59
C LEU A 79 15.35 11.95 26.50
N ARG A 80 15.93 11.25 25.52
CA ARG A 80 17.39 11.26 25.27
C ARG A 80 17.94 12.62 24.89
N ASN A 81 17.12 13.49 24.31
CA ASN A 81 17.51 14.85 23.96
C ASN A 81 17.38 15.82 25.16
N THR A 82 17.00 15.33 26.34
CA THR A 82 16.87 16.13 27.55
C THR A 82 17.88 15.70 28.60
N ASP A 83 18.53 16.65 29.28
CA ASP A 83 19.50 16.36 30.35
C ASP A 83 18.87 15.90 31.67
N ILE A 84 17.56 15.59 31.68
CA ILE A 84 16.79 15.23 32.88
C ILE A 84 17.34 13.98 33.57
N PHE A 85 17.78 12.98 32.80
CA PHE A 85 18.24 11.70 33.32
C PHE A 85 19.76 11.59 33.46
N GLY A 86 20.52 12.58 32.96
CA GLY A 86 21.98 12.58 32.97
C GLY A 86 22.55 11.26 32.41
N SER A 87 23.39 10.59 33.20
CA SER A 87 23.98 9.29 32.84
C SER A 87 23.13 8.07 33.20
N ASN A 88 21.97 8.25 33.84
CA ASN A 88 21.13 7.15 34.31
C ASN A 88 20.20 6.64 33.21
N ASN A 89 20.79 5.90 32.25
CA ASN A 89 20.06 5.28 31.15
C ASN A 89 18.93 4.34 31.64
N ALA A 90 19.12 3.67 32.78
CA ALA A 90 18.13 2.74 33.31
C ALA A 90 16.81 3.45 33.67
N ALA A 91 16.89 4.60 34.36
CA ALA A 91 15.72 5.42 34.68
C ALA A 91 15.00 5.89 33.41
N LEU A 92 15.76 6.35 32.41
CA LEU A 92 15.22 6.77 31.11
C LEU A 92 14.44 5.65 30.40
N TYR A 93 14.98 4.43 30.37
CA TYR A 93 14.30 3.27 29.79
C TYR A 93 13.02 2.91 30.55
N ILE A 94 13.09 2.85 31.88
CA ILE A 94 11.92 2.52 32.72
C ILE A 94 10.81 3.55 32.51
N THR A 95 11.13 4.84 32.55
CA THR A 95 10.15 5.90 32.30
C THR A 95 9.56 5.80 30.90
N SER A 96 10.38 5.55 29.88
CA SER A 96 9.90 5.38 28.49
C SER A 96 8.94 4.19 28.36
N ILE A 97 9.23 3.07 29.01
CA ILE A 97 8.37 1.89 29.04
C ILE A 97 7.03 2.22 29.73
N ILE A 98 7.06 2.83 30.91
CA ILE A 98 5.85 3.18 31.67
C ILE A 98 4.95 4.09 30.84
N VAL A 99 5.50 5.16 30.26
CA VAL A 99 4.75 6.09 29.42
C VAL A 99 4.16 5.39 28.20
N SER A 100 4.89 4.47 27.58
CA SER A 100 4.42 3.73 26.40
C SER A 100 3.32 2.73 26.73
N ILE A 101 3.40 2.04 27.88
CA ILE A 101 2.34 1.15 28.37
C ILE A 101 1.07 1.95 28.67
N LEU A 102 1.20 3.08 29.38
CA LEU A 102 0.06 3.95 29.69
C LEU A 102 -0.56 4.50 28.40
N SER A 103 0.27 4.93 27.45
CA SER A 103 -0.20 5.42 26.15
C SER A 103 -0.95 4.32 25.40
N ALA A 104 -0.40 3.11 25.29
CA ALA A 104 -1.06 1.98 24.64
C ALA A 104 -2.38 1.59 25.31
N ARG A 105 -2.49 1.74 26.64
CA ARG A 105 -3.69 1.42 27.41
C ARG A 105 -4.82 2.43 27.24
N PHE A 106 -4.50 3.73 27.20
CA PHE A 106 -5.49 4.80 27.18
C PHE A 106 -5.84 5.30 25.76
N ILE A 107 -5.37 4.62 24.71
CA ILE A 107 -5.82 4.90 23.35
C ILE A 107 -7.32 4.61 23.24
N PRO A 108 -8.14 5.60 22.84
CA PRO A 108 -9.50 5.31 22.41
C PRO A 108 -9.43 4.41 21.17
N GLU A 109 -9.79 3.14 21.36
CA GLU A 109 -9.60 2.04 20.41
C GLU A 109 -10.15 2.36 19.01
N VAL A 110 -11.28 3.07 18.95
CA VAL A 110 -11.97 3.32 17.68
C VAL A 110 -11.32 4.47 16.88
N GLY A 111 -10.80 5.50 17.54
CA GLY A 111 -10.35 6.73 16.88
C GLY A 111 -8.97 6.60 16.24
N ILE A 112 -8.01 6.09 17.01
CA ILE A 112 -6.61 5.99 16.55
C ILE A 112 -6.45 4.87 15.52
N ILE A 113 -7.20 3.78 15.65
CA ILE A 113 -7.15 2.68 14.69
C ILE A 113 -7.76 3.11 13.36
N ARG A 114 -8.88 3.83 13.36
CA ARG A 114 -9.40 4.47 12.13
C ARG A 114 -8.37 5.41 11.52
N ALA A 115 -7.69 6.23 12.34
CA ALA A 115 -6.64 7.13 11.85
C ALA A 115 -5.42 6.40 11.30
N MET A 116 -5.05 5.25 11.88
CA MET A 116 -3.94 4.41 11.41
C MET A 116 -4.29 3.60 10.17
N ILE A 117 -5.55 3.19 10.03
CA ILE A 117 -6.05 2.43 8.87
C ILE A 117 -6.32 3.37 7.68
N LEU A 118 -6.62 4.66 7.93
CA LEU A 118 -6.95 5.65 6.91
C LEU A 118 -5.92 5.73 5.76
N PRO A 119 -4.59 5.75 6.03
CA PRO A 119 -3.58 5.77 4.97
C PRO A 119 -3.56 4.46 4.17
N TYR A 120 -3.80 3.31 4.80
CA TYR A 120 -3.85 2.03 4.11
C TYR A 120 -5.08 1.93 3.20
N ILE A 121 -6.24 2.32 3.70
CA ILE A 121 -7.45 2.41 2.87
C ILE A 121 -7.19 3.36 1.71
N SER A 122 -6.68 4.56 1.97
CA SER A 122 -6.37 5.55 0.93
C SER A 122 -5.37 5.01 -0.10
N LEU A 123 -4.36 4.26 0.33
CA LEU A 123 -3.39 3.61 -0.56
C LEU A 123 -4.05 2.52 -1.41
N PHE A 124 -4.83 1.62 -0.82
CA PHE A 124 -5.56 0.58 -1.55
C PHE A 124 -6.52 1.19 -2.57
N THR A 125 -7.23 2.24 -2.18
CA THR A 125 -8.11 3.02 -3.04
C THR A 125 -7.32 3.68 -4.17
N ALA A 126 -6.18 4.32 -3.89
CA ALA A 126 -5.31 4.92 -4.92
C ALA A 126 -4.74 3.89 -5.89
N ILE A 127 -4.28 2.74 -5.38
CA ILE A 127 -3.83 1.62 -6.21
C ILE A 127 -4.98 1.09 -7.06
N GLY A 128 -6.18 0.94 -6.48
CA GLY A 128 -7.37 0.55 -7.21
C GLY A 128 -7.67 1.50 -8.37
N TYR A 129 -7.70 2.82 -8.11
CA TYR A 129 -7.92 3.84 -9.14
C TYR A 129 -6.89 3.82 -10.25
N LEU A 130 -5.61 3.65 -9.92
CA LEU A 130 -4.54 3.65 -10.91
C LEU A 130 -4.43 2.31 -11.64
N SER A 131 -4.74 1.20 -10.97
CA SER A 131 -4.58 -0.14 -11.53
C SER A 131 -5.46 -0.36 -12.75
N VAL A 132 -6.72 0.10 -12.74
CA VAL A 132 -7.63 -0.07 -13.88
C VAL A 132 -7.09 0.59 -15.16
N PRO A 133 -6.83 1.91 -15.22
CA PRO A 133 -6.32 2.54 -16.44
C PRO A 133 -4.93 2.02 -16.82
N ILE A 134 -4.05 1.75 -15.85
CA ILE A 134 -2.72 1.20 -16.12
C ILE A 134 -2.83 -0.18 -16.77
N LEU A 135 -3.65 -1.08 -16.20
CA LEU A 135 -3.82 -2.44 -16.73
C LEU A 135 -4.53 -2.41 -18.09
N THR A 136 -5.52 -1.54 -18.29
CA THR A 136 -6.14 -1.34 -19.60
C THR A 136 -5.09 -0.91 -20.64
N VAL A 137 -4.30 0.12 -20.37
CA VAL A 137 -3.23 0.56 -21.29
C VAL A 137 -2.18 -0.53 -21.48
N PHE A 138 -1.77 -1.22 -20.41
CA PHE A 138 -0.76 -2.26 -20.46
C PHE A 138 -1.18 -3.45 -21.33
N PHE A 139 -2.39 -3.97 -21.13
CA PHE A 139 -2.92 -5.12 -21.89
C PHE A 139 -3.41 -4.75 -23.29
N VAL A 140 -3.73 -3.48 -23.54
CA VAL A 140 -4.02 -3.01 -24.89
C VAL A 140 -2.72 -2.80 -25.68
N HIS A 141 -1.72 -2.15 -25.07
CA HIS A 141 -0.54 -1.67 -25.78
C HIS A 141 0.62 -2.68 -25.81
N TYR A 142 1.03 -3.18 -24.64
CA TYR A 142 2.30 -3.92 -24.49
C TYR A 142 2.12 -5.42 -24.64
N ARG A 143 1.06 -5.99 -24.07
CA ARG A 143 0.77 -7.43 -24.16
C ARG A 143 -0.68 -7.63 -24.58
N PRO A 144 -0.97 -7.66 -25.89
CA PRO A 144 -2.33 -7.83 -26.39
C PRO A 144 -2.87 -9.17 -25.93
N LEU A 145 -3.71 -9.15 -24.90
CA LEU A 145 -4.49 -10.31 -24.50
C LEU A 145 -5.66 -10.48 -25.47
N THR A 146 -6.18 -11.71 -25.55
CA THR A 146 -7.45 -11.93 -26.23
C THR A 146 -8.53 -11.07 -25.56
N ARG A 147 -9.42 -10.49 -26.37
CA ARG A 147 -10.53 -9.66 -25.91
C ARG A 147 -11.29 -10.26 -24.70
N PRO A 148 -11.68 -11.57 -24.68
CA PRO A 148 -12.37 -12.13 -23.51
C PRO A 148 -11.52 -12.16 -22.24
N LEU A 149 -10.21 -12.41 -22.34
CA LEU A 149 -9.32 -12.44 -21.17
C LEU A 149 -9.08 -11.04 -20.60
N ARG A 150 -8.94 -10.03 -21.47
CA ARG A 150 -8.90 -8.61 -21.07
C ARG A 150 -10.14 -8.24 -20.27
N TRP A 151 -11.32 -8.61 -20.76
CA TRP A 151 -12.60 -8.37 -20.08
C TRP A 151 -12.77 -9.17 -18.79
N ALA A 152 -12.25 -10.40 -18.72
CA ALA A 152 -12.27 -11.17 -17.49
C ALA A 152 -11.44 -10.49 -16.38
N ILE A 153 -10.25 -9.96 -16.72
CA ILE A 153 -9.39 -9.25 -15.76
C ILE A 153 -10.04 -7.93 -15.32
N ILE A 154 -10.47 -7.11 -16.30
CA ILE A 154 -11.10 -5.81 -16.03
C ILE A 154 -12.41 -5.98 -15.25
N GLY A 155 -13.24 -6.94 -15.64
CA GLY A 155 -14.50 -7.28 -14.97
C GLY A 155 -14.28 -7.82 -13.56
N GLY A 156 -13.28 -8.70 -13.37
CA GLY A 156 -12.90 -9.20 -12.04
C GLY A 156 -12.46 -8.08 -11.10
N LEU A 157 -11.69 -7.11 -11.59
CA LEU A 157 -11.34 -5.91 -10.82
C LEU A 157 -12.57 -5.06 -10.50
N GLY A 158 -13.49 -4.90 -11.45
CA GLY A 158 -14.77 -4.23 -11.21
C GLY A 158 -15.60 -4.88 -10.11
N ILE A 159 -15.65 -6.22 -10.06
CA ILE A 159 -16.33 -6.97 -8.99
C ILE A 159 -15.66 -6.72 -7.63
N ILE A 160 -14.34 -6.82 -7.55
CA ILE A 160 -13.58 -6.55 -6.30
C ILE A 160 -13.89 -5.12 -5.82
N TYR A 161 -13.89 -4.15 -6.73
CA TYR A 161 -14.19 -2.76 -6.39
C TYR A 161 -15.64 -2.57 -5.95
N THR A 162 -16.58 -3.31 -6.55
CA THR A 162 -17.99 -3.29 -6.17
C THR A 162 -18.21 -3.83 -4.77
N ILE A 163 -17.54 -4.94 -4.42
CA ILE A 163 -17.58 -5.51 -3.07
C ILE A 163 -16.99 -4.53 -2.07
N TYR A 164 -15.83 -3.93 -2.39
CA TYR A 164 -15.20 -2.91 -1.55
C TYR A 164 -16.12 -1.71 -1.33
N TRP A 165 -16.73 -1.17 -2.38
CA TRP A 165 -17.63 -0.03 -2.29
C TRP A 165 -18.92 -0.35 -1.51
N ALA A 166 -19.52 -1.52 -1.75
CA ALA A 166 -20.66 -1.98 -0.96
C ALA A 166 -20.30 -2.12 0.54
N GLY A 167 -19.09 -2.61 0.84
CA GLY A 167 -18.57 -2.69 2.20
C GLY A 167 -18.33 -1.31 2.83
N SER A 168 -17.78 -0.35 2.08
CA SER A 168 -17.55 1.01 2.58
C SER A 168 -18.86 1.72 2.94
N LEU A 169 -19.89 1.57 2.09
CA LEU A 169 -21.23 2.10 2.34
C LEU A 169 -21.84 1.53 3.63
N TYR A 170 -21.63 0.24 3.91
CA TYR A 170 -22.14 -0.41 5.10
C TYR A 170 -21.46 0.09 6.39
N ILE A 171 -20.13 0.30 6.34
CA ILE A 171 -19.33 0.64 7.53
C ILE A 171 -19.40 2.15 7.86
N GLN A 172 -19.37 3.01 6.84
CA GLN A 172 -19.23 4.46 7.02
C GLN A 172 -20.55 5.22 6.86
N GLY A 173 -21.59 4.59 6.31
CA GLY A 173 -22.81 5.27 5.91
C GLY A 173 -22.63 6.04 4.59
N TRP A 174 -23.67 6.74 4.16
CA TRP A 174 -23.62 7.58 2.96
C TRP A 174 -22.89 8.90 3.28
N ASP A 175 -21.74 9.11 2.64
CA ASP A 175 -21.02 10.38 2.66
C ASP A 175 -20.74 10.77 1.21
N PHE A 176 -21.48 11.77 0.73
CA PHE A 176 -21.42 12.26 -0.64
C PHE A 176 -19.99 12.55 -1.11
N SER A 177 -19.11 13.02 -0.21
CA SER A 177 -17.73 13.33 -0.58
C SER A 177 -16.91 12.07 -0.88
N ALA A 178 -17.07 11.01 -0.08
CA ALA A 178 -16.39 9.73 -0.28
C ALA A 178 -17.02 8.93 -1.43
N ASP A 179 -18.34 8.98 -1.57
CA ASP A 179 -19.11 8.22 -2.54
C ASP A 179 -18.87 8.68 -3.99
N VAL A 180 -18.67 9.99 -4.21
CA VAL A 180 -18.33 10.52 -5.54
C VAL A 180 -16.99 9.99 -6.03
N PHE A 181 -15.97 9.92 -5.17
CA PHE A 181 -14.69 9.34 -5.55
C PHE A 181 -14.86 7.86 -5.86
N ALA A 182 -15.60 7.12 -5.04
CA ALA A 182 -15.82 5.70 -5.24
C ALA A 182 -16.58 5.35 -6.54
N ALA A 183 -17.32 6.29 -7.12
CA ALA A 183 -17.94 6.16 -8.44
C ALA A 183 -16.96 6.31 -9.63
N LEU A 184 -15.83 6.98 -9.43
CA LEU A 184 -14.84 7.26 -10.47
C LEU A 184 -14.22 6.02 -11.16
N PRO A 185 -13.92 4.88 -10.50
CA PRO A 185 -13.39 3.70 -11.17
C PRO A 185 -14.47 2.99 -11.97
N PHE A 186 -15.75 3.08 -11.59
CA PHE A 186 -16.86 2.64 -12.42
C PHE A 186 -16.98 3.49 -13.68
N LEU A 187 -16.78 4.81 -13.58
CA LEU A 187 -16.72 5.67 -14.74
C LEU A 187 -15.55 5.27 -15.66
N VAL A 188 -14.36 5.00 -15.11
CA VAL A 188 -13.20 4.54 -15.90
C VAL A 188 -13.47 3.18 -16.54
N LEU A 189 -14.05 2.22 -15.81
CA LEU A 189 -14.48 0.92 -16.33
C LEU A 189 -15.49 1.09 -17.46
N PHE A 190 -16.48 1.95 -17.27
CA PHE A 190 -17.49 2.26 -18.27
C PHE A 190 -16.87 2.90 -19.52
N LEU A 191 -15.96 3.86 -19.36
CA LEU A 191 -15.23 4.46 -20.48
C LEU A 191 -14.35 3.42 -21.19
N ALA A 192 -13.63 2.58 -20.45
CA ALA A 192 -12.86 1.49 -21.03
C ALA A 192 -13.74 0.54 -21.86
N PHE A 193 -14.97 0.28 -21.40
CA PHE A 193 -15.97 -0.51 -22.11
C PHE A 193 -16.53 0.20 -23.34
N ALA A 194 -16.96 1.45 -23.20
CA ALA A 194 -17.52 2.24 -24.28
C ALA A 194 -16.51 2.49 -25.41
N PHE A 195 -15.24 2.67 -25.07
CA PHE A 195 -14.18 3.01 -26.02
C PHE A 195 -13.30 1.83 -26.45
N ASP A 196 -13.57 0.58 -26.02
CA ASP A 196 -12.77 -0.61 -26.32
C ASP A 196 -12.47 -0.75 -27.82
N GLY A 197 -13.51 -0.72 -28.66
CA GLY A 197 -13.35 -0.87 -30.11
C GLY A 197 -12.65 0.32 -30.77
N TRP A 198 -12.87 1.53 -30.27
CA TRP A 198 -12.22 2.74 -30.79
C TRP A 198 -10.72 2.75 -30.49
N ILE A 199 -10.37 2.39 -29.25
CA ILE A 199 -9.01 2.21 -28.76
C ILE A 199 -8.28 1.16 -29.60
N GLU A 200 -8.87 -0.03 -29.75
CA GLU A 200 -8.27 -1.15 -30.50
C GLU A 200 -7.99 -0.74 -31.95
N THR A 201 -8.97 -0.14 -32.64
CA THR A 201 -8.82 0.34 -34.02
C THR A 201 -7.69 1.37 -34.17
N ARG A 202 -7.59 2.33 -33.25
CA ARG A 202 -6.55 3.37 -33.30
C ARG A 202 -5.16 2.78 -33.10
N PHE A 203 -5.02 1.81 -32.20
CA PHE A 203 -3.73 1.17 -31.92
C PHE A 203 -3.33 0.16 -33.00
N GLU A 204 -4.28 -0.56 -33.59
CA GLU A 204 -4.01 -1.47 -34.68
C GLU A 204 -3.45 -0.73 -35.91
N ASN A 205 -4.05 0.42 -36.25
CA ASN A 205 -3.56 1.30 -37.31
C ASN A 205 -2.13 1.79 -37.05
N GLN A 206 -1.77 2.10 -35.80
CA GLN A 206 -0.40 2.46 -35.44
C GLN A 206 0.58 1.30 -35.60
N ARG A 207 0.20 0.09 -35.18
CA ARG A 207 1.03 -1.12 -35.36
C ARG A 207 1.27 -1.42 -36.84
N PHE A 208 0.23 -1.36 -37.66
CA PHE A 208 0.39 -1.54 -39.11
C PHE A 208 1.27 -0.46 -39.73
N SER A 209 1.18 0.79 -39.26
CA SER A 209 2.07 1.85 -39.74
C SER A 209 3.54 1.58 -39.38
N GLY A 210 3.81 1.06 -38.19
CA GLY A 210 5.16 0.68 -37.76
C GLY A 210 5.73 -0.49 -38.56
N VAL A 211 4.94 -1.56 -38.73
CA VAL A 211 5.34 -2.72 -39.55
C VAL A 211 5.56 -2.29 -41.01
N ALA A 212 4.66 -1.50 -41.58
CA ALA A 212 4.80 -1.00 -42.95
C ALA A 212 6.06 -0.11 -43.10
N GLN A 213 6.35 0.73 -42.11
CA GLN A 213 7.59 1.52 -42.08
C GLN A 213 8.83 0.63 -41.99
N GLU A 214 8.79 -0.42 -41.18
CA GLU A 214 9.93 -1.32 -41.01
C GLU A 214 10.16 -2.20 -42.25
N THR A 215 9.10 -2.75 -42.85
CA THR A 215 9.17 -3.45 -44.14
C THR A 215 9.69 -2.50 -45.23
N ARG A 216 9.24 -1.24 -45.25
CA ARG A 216 9.75 -0.21 -46.17
C ARG A 216 11.24 0.07 -45.91
N ARG A 217 11.68 0.18 -44.65
CA ARG A 217 13.10 0.38 -44.29
C ARG A 217 13.97 -0.80 -44.73
N ARG A 218 13.55 -2.04 -44.47
CA ARG A 218 14.27 -3.24 -44.91
C ARG A 218 14.37 -3.31 -46.42
N ALA A 219 13.25 -3.07 -47.13
CA ALA A 219 13.26 -3.02 -48.58
C ALA A 219 14.21 -1.94 -49.13
N VAL A 220 14.21 -0.74 -48.54
CA VAL A 220 15.14 0.33 -48.92
C VAL A 220 16.59 -0.07 -48.67
N GLN A 221 16.90 -0.71 -47.53
CA GLN A 221 18.24 -1.20 -47.22
C GLN A 221 18.71 -2.25 -48.22
N ASP A 222 17.87 -3.22 -48.57
CA ASP A 222 18.18 -4.24 -49.58
C ASP A 222 18.45 -3.62 -50.95
N TRP A 223 17.61 -2.68 -51.39
CA TRP A 223 17.82 -1.97 -52.66
C TRP A 223 19.07 -1.09 -52.64
N MET A 224 19.38 -0.44 -51.52
CA MET A 224 20.63 0.32 -51.35
C MET A 224 21.87 -0.59 -51.40
N GLN A 225 21.78 -1.79 -50.83
CA GLN A 225 22.86 -2.78 -50.90
C GLN A 225 23.05 -3.29 -52.34
N GLN A 226 21.96 -3.58 -53.06
CA GLN A 226 22.03 -3.96 -54.48
C GLN A 226 22.61 -2.85 -55.36
N TYR A 227 22.28 -1.59 -55.07
CA TYR A 227 22.88 -0.44 -55.75
C TYR A 227 24.40 -0.39 -55.54
N ARG A 228 24.86 -0.50 -54.29
CA ARG A 228 26.29 -0.51 -53.97
C ARG A 228 27.03 -1.63 -54.70
N LEU A 229 26.50 -2.85 -54.67
CA LEU A 229 27.09 -4.00 -55.38
C LEU A 229 27.14 -3.79 -56.90
N ALA A 230 26.12 -3.18 -57.50
CA ALA A 230 26.13 -2.88 -58.94
C ALA A 230 27.20 -1.85 -59.31
N VAL A 231 27.39 -0.83 -58.47
CA VAL A 231 28.43 0.20 -58.65
C VAL A 231 29.82 -0.40 -58.47
N GLU A 232 30.04 -1.22 -57.43
CA GLU A 232 31.32 -1.90 -57.18
C GLU A 232 31.71 -2.85 -58.33
N ASN A 233 30.73 -3.54 -58.93
CA ASN A 233 30.95 -4.42 -60.06
C ASN A 233 31.07 -3.70 -61.42
N GLY A 234 30.91 -2.36 -61.47
CA GLY A 234 30.93 -1.59 -62.72
C GLY A 234 29.72 -1.80 -63.63
N ASP A 235 28.62 -2.38 -63.14
CA ASP A 235 27.39 -2.60 -63.93
C ASP A 235 26.51 -1.34 -63.93
N GLU A 236 26.84 -0.39 -64.81
CA GLU A 236 26.11 0.87 -64.93
C GLU A 236 24.63 0.71 -65.31
N ARG A 237 24.25 -0.37 -66.00
CA ARG A 237 22.86 -0.60 -66.41
C ARG A 237 22.04 -0.93 -65.19
N ARG A 238 22.50 -1.88 -64.39
CA ARG A 238 21.84 -2.29 -63.16
C ARG A 238 21.83 -1.18 -62.12
N ALA A 239 22.92 -0.42 -61.98
CA ALA A 239 22.96 0.74 -61.09
C ALA A 239 21.91 1.80 -61.48
N ARG A 240 21.77 2.11 -62.77
CA ARG A 240 20.73 3.04 -63.27
C ARG A 240 19.31 2.53 -63.05
N GLU A 241 19.09 1.23 -63.20
CA GLU A 241 17.78 0.60 -62.96
C GLU A 241 17.39 0.68 -61.49
N VAL A 242 18.28 0.26 -60.58
CA VAL A 242 18.05 0.31 -59.13
C VAL A 242 17.81 1.76 -58.67
N ARG A 243 18.59 2.72 -59.18
CA ARG A 243 18.40 4.15 -58.88
C ARG A 243 17.01 4.64 -59.29
N ARG A 244 16.52 4.22 -60.47
CA ARG A 244 15.18 4.57 -60.95
C ARG A 244 14.09 3.98 -60.05
N ILE A 245 14.26 2.75 -59.58
CA ILE A 245 13.33 2.08 -58.66
C ILE A 245 13.32 2.78 -57.30
N LEU A 246 14.50 3.11 -56.74
CA LEU A 246 14.63 3.84 -55.47
C LEU A 246 13.93 5.19 -55.50
N ARG A 247 14.13 5.95 -56.58
CA ARG A 247 13.49 7.26 -56.77
C ARG A 247 11.97 7.13 -56.96
N ARG A 248 11.52 6.21 -57.82
CA ARG A 248 10.09 6.08 -58.15
C ARG A 248 9.26 5.50 -57.00
N ARG A 249 9.78 4.47 -56.32
CA ARG A 249 9.01 3.71 -55.32
C ARG A 249 9.18 4.27 -53.90
N PHE A 250 10.34 4.83 -53.58
CA PHE A 250 10.64 5.29 -52.22
C PHE A 250 10.87 6.79 -52.12
N GLY A 251 11.02 7.52 -53.25
CA GLY A 251 11.30 8.96 -53.25
C GLY A 251 12.74 9.31 -52.90
N ILE A 252 13.66 8.34 -52.91
CA ILE A 252 15.05 8.54 -52.49
C ILE A 252 15.91 8.84 -53.71
N ASN A 253 16.65 9.95 -53.66
CA ASN A 253 17.60 10.34 -54.70
C ASN A 253 19.02 9.95 -54.24
N VAL A 254 19.58 8.92 -54.86
CA VAL A 254 20.93 8.37 -54.61
C VAL A 254 21.86 8.78 -55.74
#